data_AF-A0A960VWL5-F1
#
_entry.id   AF-A0A960VWL5-F1
#
_cell.length_a   1.000
_cell.length_b   1.000
_cell.length_c   1.000
_cell.angle_alpha   90.00
_cell.angle_beta   90.00
_cell.angle_gamma   90.00
#
_symmetry.space_group_name_H-M   'P 1'
#
loop_
_entity.id
_entity.type
_entity.pdbx_description
1 polymer ?
#
loop_
_entity_poly.entity_id
_entity_poly.type
_entity_poly.pdbx_seq_one_letter_code
_entity_poly.pdbx_strand_id
1 'polypeptide(L)'
;MKKGLKVQSGSLKGRTISIPEKLKSHQNFTSSMVKEAIFSILESYDLQGQISKKDSLFVDLFAGSGQIGLEAISRGFQKCIMYEVSKERFSHLANNLSEYNESITLYNKDAFRLSLSNQTEAFETVVYFLDPPYSFWESKEHEIYNLVENIFEAGLNQKIVIIQSPRKVEWKDFQIKSYGNTHLLIHAN
;
A
#
# COMPACT_ATOMS: atom_id res chain seq x y z
N MET A 1 -17.03 2.15 22.24
CA MET A 1 -17.43 2.48 20.86
C MET A 1 -16.37 1.94 19.91
N LYS A 2 -16.71 1.02 18.99
CA LYS A 2 -15.76 0.55 17.96
C LYS A 2 -15.41 1.73 17.06
N LYS A 3 -14.26 2.38 17.27
CA LYS A 3 -13.78 3.46 16.40
C LYS A 3 -13.61 2.89 14.99
N GLY A 4 -14.34 3.43 14.02
CA GLY A 4 -14.11 3.12 12.61
C GLY A 4 -12.69 3.48 12.19
N LEU A 5 -12.20 2.88 11.10
CA LEU A 5 -10.91 3.27 10.53
C LEU A 5 -10.97 4.74 10.10
N LYS A 6 -9.91 5.48 10.39
CA LYS A 6 -9.78 6.90 10.03
C LYS A 6 -8.43 7.18 9.43
N VAL A 7 -8.40 8.20 8.58
CA VAL A 7 -7.16 8.84 8.12
C VAL A 7 -6.52 9.58 9.29
N GLN A 8 -5.21 9.42 9.48
CA GLN A 8 -4.49 9.81 10.69
C GLN A 8 -3.82 11.17 10.55
N SER A 9 -3.30 11.48 9.37
CA SER A 9 -2.55 12.71 9.10
C SER A 9 -2.81 13.24 7.70
N GLY A 10 -2.34 14.45 7.41
CA GLY A 10 -2.49 15.08 6.09
C GLY A 10 -3.82 15.78 5.87
N SER A 11 -4.12 16.09 4.60
CA SER A 11 -5.26 16.91 4.17
C SER A 11 -6.63 16.27 4.45
N LEU A 12 -6.70 14.94 4.54
CA LEU A 12 -7.91 14.16 4.79
C LEU A 12 -8.02 13.67 6.24
N LYS A 13 -7.16 14.17 7.14
CA LYS A 13 -7.10 13.76 8.55
C LYS A 13 -8.49 13.76 9.20
N GLY A 14 -8.80 12.68 9.91
CA GLY A 14 -10.06 12.51 10.62
C GLY A 14 -11.20 11.94 9.77
N ARG A 15 -11.05 11.86 8.45
CA ARG A 15 -12.03 11.21 7.57
C ARG A 15 -12.20 9.75 7.94
N THR A 16 -13.45 9.31 8.02
CA THR A 16 -13.81 7.94 8.37
C THR A 16 -13.91 7.09 7.12
N ILE A 17 -13.35 5.89 7.18
CA ILE A 17 -13.45 4.86 6.14
C ILE A 17 -14.56 3.90 6.58
N SER A 18 -15.65 3.87 5.81
CA SER A 18 -16.78 2.99 6.12
C SER A 18 -16.43 1.55 5.76
N ILE A 19 -16.71 0.62 6.67
CA ILE A 19 -16.43 -0.80 6.46
C ILE A 19 -17.64 -1.59 6.97
N PRO A 20 -18.15 -2.57 6.19
CA PRO A 20 -19.20 -3.47 6.65
C PRO A 20 -18.78 -4.24 7.91
N GLU A 21 -19.68 -4.44 8.86
CA GLU A 21 -19.37 -5.18 10.11
C GLU A 21 -18.78 -6.56 9.86
N LYS A 22 -19.28 -7.30 8.85
CA LYS A 22 -18.75 -8.62 8.47
C LYS A 22 -17.29 -8.61 7.99
N LEU A 23 -16.78 -7.45 7.56
CA LEU A 23 -15.39 -7.28 7.13
C LEU A 23 -14.49 -6.69 8.22
N LYS A 24 -15.06 -6.27 9.36
CA LYS A 24 -14.33 -5.73 10.51
C LYS A 24 -13.70 -6.85 11.34
N SER A 25 -12.53 -7.32 10.91
CA SER A 25 -11.62 -8.15 11.73
C SER A 25 -10.31 -7.41 11.92
N HIS A 26 -9.72 -7.50 13.12
CA HIS A 26 -8.42 -6.87 13.40
C HIS A 26 -7.31 -7.39 12.48
N GLN A 27 -7.39 -8.63 12.01
CA GLN A 27 -6.42 -9.21 11.07
C GLN A 27 -6.54 -8.64 9.65
N ASN A 28 -7.62 -7.93 9.34
CA ASN A 28 -7.85 -7.37 8.00
C ASN A 28 -7.25 -5.97 7.82
N PHE A 29 -6.67 -5.38 8.87
CA PHE A 29 -6.25 -3.98 8.87
C PHE A 29 -4.83 -3.82 9.42
N THR A 30 -3.98 -3.14 8.66
CA THR A 30 -2.76 -2.53 9.19
C THR A 30 -3.07 -1.67 10.42
N SER A 31 -2.35 -1.91 11.52
CA SER A 31 -2.53 -1.17 12.77
C SER A 31 -2.11 0.30 12.62
N SER A 32 -2.62 1.19 13.47
CA SER A 32 -2.20 2.59 13.49
C SER A 32 -0.69 2.76 13.67
N MET A 33 -0.07 1.92 14.50
CA MET A 33 1.38 1.96 14.74
C MET A 33 2.15 1.63 13.47
N VAL A 34 1.76 0.55 12.78
CA VAL A 34 2.42 0.12 11.52
C VAL A 34 2.17 1.13 10.42
N LYS A 35 0.95 1.69 10.32
CA LYS A 35 0.62 2.76 9.37
C LYS A 35 1.51 4.00 9.57
N GLU A 36 1.61 4.50 10.80
CA GLU A 36 2.50 5.64 11.10
C GLU A 36 3.96 5.31 10.81
N ALA A 37 4.41 4.09 11.07
CA ALA A 37 5.76 3.65 10.74
C ALA A 37 6.04 3.67 9.22
N ILE A 38 5.12 3.14 8.40
CA ILE A 38 5.22 3.16 6.94
C ILE A 38 5.39 4.60 6.45
N PHE A 39 4.52 5.51 6.87
CA PHE A 39 4.58 6.89 6.40
C PHE A 39 5.72 7.69 7.00
N SER A 40 6.22 7.35 8.19
CA SER A 40 7.44 7.96 8.74
C SER A 40 8.68 7.58 7.93
N ILE A 41 8.75 6.35 7.42
CA ILE A 41 9.83 5.91 6.52
C ILE A 41 9.76 6.70 5.21
N LEU A 42 8.58 6.82 4.61
CA LEU A 42 8.39 7.58 3.37
C LEU A 42 8.67 9.08 3.55
N GLU A 43 8.26 9.67 4.67
CA GLU A 43 8.62 11.05 5.02
C GLU A 43 10.12 11.25 5.13
N SER A 44 10.82 10.27 5.73
CA SER A 44 12.28 10.33 5.85
C SER A 44 12.97 10.29 4.48
N TYR A 45 12.44 9.53 3.51
CA TYR A 45 12.94 9.53 2.14
C TYR A 45 12.64 10.84 1.40
N ASP A 46 11.46 11.43 1.61
CA ASP A 46 11.08 12.72 1.03
C ASP A 46 12.00 13.85 1.53
N LEU A 47 12.25 13.89 2.83
CA LEU A 47 13.16 14.87 3.46
C LEU A 47 14.62 14.71 3.03
N GLN A 48 15.02 13.52 2.62
CA GLN A 48 16.36 13.24 2.09
C GLN A 48 16.46 13.51 0.58
N GLY A 49 15.36 13.92 -0.07
CA GLY A 49 15.30 14.13 -1.52
C GLY A 49 15.39 12.83 -2.32
N GLN A 50 15.14 11.67 -1.70
CA GLN A 50 15.09 10.38 -2.39
C GLN A 50 13.75 10.17 -3.09
N ILE A 51 12.69 10.87 -2.65
CA ILE A 51 11.39 10.92 -3.32
C ILE A 51 10.87 12.36 -3.29
N SER A 52 9.99 12.72 -4.21
CA SER A 52 9.11 13.89 -4.09
C SER A 52 7.68 13.39 -4.01
N LYS A 53 7.05 13.37 -2.84
CA LYS A 53 5.66 12.88 -2.70
C LYS A 53 4.71 13.56 -3.71
N LYS A 54 4.93 14.85 -3.99
CA LYS A 54 4.10 15.66 -4.90
C LYS A 54 4.15 15.22 -6.36
N ASP A 55 5.17 14.47 -6.74
CA ASP A 55 5.41 13.97 -8.10
C ASP A 55 5.56 12.43 -8.12
N SER A 56 5.14 11.78 -7.03
CA SER A 56 5.23 10.32 -6.85
C SER A 56 3.87 9.66 -6.93
N LEU A 57 3.89 8.43 -7.47
CA LEU A 57 2.75 7.53 -7.47
C LEU A 57 2.84 6.55 -6.29
N PHE A 58 1.75 6.37 -5.55
CA PHE A 58 1.62 5.31 -4.56
C PHE A 58 0.77 4.15 -5.10
N VAL A 59 1.28 2.92 -5.08
CA VAL A 59 0.58 1.72 -5.56
C VAL A 59 0.31 0.78 -4.37
N ASP A 60 -0.96 0.61 -4.02
CA ASP A 60 -1.43 -0.31 -2.99
C ASP A 60 -1.93 -1.60 -3.66
N LEU A 61 -1.10 -2.66 -3.62
CA LEU A 61 -1.35 -3.90 -4.36
C LEU A 61 -2.37 -4.83 -3.66
N PHE A 62 -2.67 -4.58 -2.38
CA PHE A 62 -3.61 -5.37 -1.59
C PHE A 62 -4.51 -4.43 -0.77
N ALA A 63 -5.26 -3.58 -1.47
CA ALA A 63 -5.87 -2.38 -0.90
C ALA A 63 -6.80 -2.66 0.28
N GLY A 64 -7.55 -3.77 0.28
CA GLY A 64 -8.38 -4.16 1.42
C GLY A 64 -9.46 -3.12 1.72
N SER A 65 -9.28 -2.37 2.81
CA SER A 65 -10.16 -1.25 3.17
C SER A 65 -9.80 0.08 2.51
N GLY A 66 -8.69 0.15 1.77
CA GLY A 66 -8.10 1.35 1.17
C GLY A 66 -7.42 2.29 2.17
N GLN A 67 -7.20 1.86 3.41
CA GLN A 67 -6.76 2.76 4.47
C GLN A 67 -5.31 3.23 4.33
N ILE A 68 -4.48 2.52 3.57
CA ILE A 68 -3.09 2.88 3.33
C ILE A 68 -3.02 3.82 2.13
N GLY A 69 -3.57 3.45 0.98
CA GLY A 69 -3.56 4.38 -0.16
C GLY A 69 -4.35 5.69 0.07
N LEU A 70 -5.43 5.70 0.88
CA LEU A 70 -6.11 6.95 1.23
C LEU A 70 -5.24 7.83 2.17
N GLU A 71 -4.48 7.20 3.06
CA GLU A 71 -3.49 7.90 3.89
C GLU A 71 -2.36 8.48 3.03
N ALA A 72 -1.94 7.77 1.97
CA ALA A 72 -0.94 8.26 1.02
C ALA A 72 -1.40 9.55 0.32
N ILE A 73 -2.62 9.56 -0.22
CA ILE A 73 -3.20 10.80 -0.80
C ILE A 73 -3.30 11.90 0.24
N SER A 74 -3.77 11.58 1.44
CA SER A 74 -3.86 12.56 2.52
C SER A 74 -2.50 13.22 2.83
N ARG A 75 -1.42 12.43 2.79
CA ARG A 75 -0.04 12.87 3.08
C ARG A 75 0.69 13.50 1.88
N GLY A 76 -0.01 13.67 0.76
CA GLY A 76 0.47 14.48 -0.37
C GLY A 76 1.08 13.69 -1.52
N PHE A 77 0.87 12.37 -1.61
CA PHE A 77 1.15 11.64 -2.84
C PHE A 77 0.26 12.16 -3.99
N GLN A 78 0.84 12.35 -5.17
CA GLN A 78 0.13 12.94 -6.32
C GLN A 78 -1.05 12.08 -6.77
N LYS A 79 -0.80 10.77 -6.91
CA LYS A 79 -1.78 9.78 -7.32
C LYS A 79 -1.62 8.52 -6.47
N CYS A 80 -2.70 7.76 -6.39
CA CYS A 80 -2.69 6.42 -5.85
C CYS A 80 -3.40 5.44 -6.79
N ILE A 81 -2.78 4.29 -7.04
CA ILE A 81 -3.45 3.16 -7.69
C ILE A 81 -3.66 2.08 -6.63
N MET A 82 -4.88 1.56 -6.55
CA MET A 82 -5.27 0.53 -5.60
C MET A 82 -5.77 -0.72 -6.34
N TYR A 83 -5.35 -1.89 -5.88
CA TYR A 83 -5.80 -3.19 -6.39
C TYR A 83 -6.49 -3.98 -5.28
N GLU A 84 -7.69 -4.48 -5.56
CA GLU A 84 -8.46 -5.32 -4.66
C GLU A 84 -9.12 -6.47 -5.43
N VAL A 85 -8.82 -7.71 -5.05
CA VAL A 85 -9.30 -8.90 -5.77
C VAL A 85 -10.75 -9.25 -5.41
N SER A 86 -11.18 -9.00 -4.18
CA SER A 86 -12.54 -9.28 -3.71
C SER A 86 -13.53 -8.26 -4.28
N LYS A 87 -14.47 -8.73 -5.09
CA LYS A 87 -15.56 -7.92 -5.63
C LYS A 87 -16.37 -7.20 -4.54
N GLU A 88 -16.57 -7.85 -3.41
CA GLU A 88 -17.29 -7.27 -2.28
C GLU A 88 -16.51 -6.09 -1.68
N ARG A 89 -15.23 -6.30 -1.34
CA ARG A 89 -14.37 -5.23 -0.79
C ARG A 89 -14.20 -4.10 -1.78
N PHE A 90 -13.97 -4.42 -3.05
CA PHE A 90 -13.88 -3.45 -4.14
C PHE A 90 -15.11 -2.56 -4.20
N SER A 91 -16.32 -3.12 -4.15
CA SER A 91 -17.55 -2.32 -4.24
C SER A 91 -17.70 -1.35 -3.07
N HIS A 92 -17.34 -1.78 -1.86
CA HIS A 92 -17.34 -0.90 -0.69
C HIS A 92 -16.23 0.16 -0.75
N LEU A 93 -15.05 -0.23 -1.22
CA LEU A 93 -13.93 0.67 -1.38
C LEU A 93 -14.22 1.73 -2.45
N ALA A 94 -14.79 1.36 -3.60
CA ALA A 94 -15.22 2.28 -4.64
C ALA A 94 -16.19 3.35 -4.09
N ASN A 95 -17.16 2.94 -3.25
CA ASN A 95 -18.06 3.89 -2.60
C ASN A 95 -17.34 4.84 -1.62
N ASN A 96 -16.35 4.35 -0.87
CA ASN A 96 -15.56 5.22 0.01
C ASN A 96 -14.69 6.23 -0.78
N LEU A 97 -14.32 5.87 -2.01
CA LEU A 97 -13.39 6.61 -2.84
C LEU A 97 -14.05 7.51 -3.88
N SER A 98 -15.38 7.58 -3.93
CA SER A 98 -16.12 8.29 -5.00
C SER A 98 -15.78 9.77 -5.12
N GLU A 99 -15.32 10.40 -4.04
CA GLU A 99 -14.89 11.80 -4.01
C GLU A 99 -13.40 12.00 -4.35
N TYR A 100 -12.68 10.93 -4.65
CA TYR A 100 -11.23 10.91 -4.87
C TYR A 100 -10.84 10.38 -6.25
N ASN A 101 -11.77 10.28 -7.18
CA ASN A 101 -11.52 9.70 -8.52
C ASN A 101 -10.44 10.46 -9.31
N GLU A 102 -10.20 11.73 -9.00
CA GLU A 102 -9.11 12.49 -9.61
C GLU A 102 -7.74 12.08 -9.08
N SER A 103 -7.61 11.62 -7.83
CA SER A 103 -6.33 11.26 -7.23
C SER A 103 -6.13 9.76 -7.07
N ILE A 104 -7.21 8.96 -7.08
CA ILE A 104 -7.18 7.52 -6.83
C ILE A 104 -7.82 6.77 -7.99
N THR A 105 -7.09 5.79 -8.52
CA THR A 105 -7.61 4.79 -9.47
C THR A 105 -7.72 3.44 -8.77
N LEU A 106 -8.90 2.82 -8.81
CA LEU A 106 -9.17 1.53 -8.16
C LEU A 106 -9.45 0.45 -9.21
N TYR A 107 -8.78 -0.70 -9.09
CA TYR A 107 -8.98 -1.85 -9.96
C TYR A 107 -9.42 -3.09 -9.18
N ASN A 108 -10.45 -3.78 -9.72
CA ASN A 108 -10.81 -5.12 -9.26
C ASN A 108 -9.95 -6.17 -9.99
N LYS A 109 -8.69 -6.31 -9.60
CA LYS A 109 -7.73 -7.23 -10.24
C LYS A 109 -6.87 -7.94 -9.19
N ASP A 110 -6.34 -9.09 -9.59
CA ASP A 110 -5.35 -9.85 -8.81
C ASP A 110 -3.96 -9.25 -9.04
N ALA A 111 -3.28 -8.87 -7.96
CA ALA A 111 -1.95 -8.27 -7.99
C ALA A 111 -0.90 -9.17 -8.64
N PHE A 112 -1.03 -10.50 -8.49
CA PHE A 112 -0.08 -11.47 -9.07
C PHE A 112 -0.17 -11.57 -10.60
N ARG A 113 -1.18 -10.95 -11.23
CA ARG A 113 -1.42 -10.99 -12.68
C ARG A 113 -1.19 -9.65 -13.37
N LEU A 114 -0.59 -8.69 -12.67
CA LEU A 114 -0.40 -7.34 -13.19
C LEU A 114 0.78 -7.26 -14.15
N SER A 115 0.62 -6.44 -15.18
CA SER A 115 1.71 -5.88 -15.96
C SER A 115 1.80 -4.40 -15.59
N LEU A 116 2.88 -4.01 -14.91
CA LEU A 116 2.99 -2.72 -14.23
C LEU A 116 3.52 -1.59 -15.15
N SER A 117 4.11 -1.91 -16.30
CA SER A 117 4.87 -0.95 -17.11
C SER A 117 4.07 0.30 -17.50
N ASN A 118 2.89 0.14 -18.11
CA ASN A 118 2.25 1.28 -18.78
C ASN A 118 1.60 2.30 -17.83
N GLN A 119 1.35 1.94 -16.56
CA GLN A 119 0.61 2.80 -15.63
C GLN A 119 1.52 3.70 -14.78
N THR A 120 2.82 3.43 -14.78
CA THR A 120 3.78 4.08 -13.88
C THR A 120 4.80 4.94 -14.60
N GLU A 121 4.89 4.86 -15.93
CA GLU A 121 5.85 5.59 -16.77
C GLU A 121 5.80 7.12 -16.63
N ALA A 122 4.66 7.69 -16.24
CA ALA A 122 4.52 9.14 -16.07
C ALA A 122 5.14 9.69 -14.78
N PHE A 123 5.63 8.83 -13.88
CA PHE A 123 6.16 9.22 -12.58
C PHE A 123 7.65 8.87 -12.48
N GLU A 124 8.45 9.80 -11.98
CA GLU A 124 9.88 9.56 -11.72
C GLU A 124 10.07 8.55 -10.58
N THR A 125 9.20 8.60 -9.58
CA THR A 125 9.23 7.73 -8.40
C THR A 125 7.89 7.03 -8.19
N VAL A 126 7.96 5.74 -7.86
CA VAL A 126 6.79 4.91 -7.54
C VAL A 126 7.02 4.17 -6.23
N VAL A 127 6.09 4.33 -5.29
CA VAL A 127 6.08 3.59 -4.03
C VAL A 127 5.08 2.45 -4.14
N TYR A 128 5.55 1.21 -4.06
CA TYR A 128 4.73 0.01 -4.01
C TYR A 128 4.57 -0.46 -2.58
N PHE A 129 3.32 -0.61 -2.14
CA PHE A 129 2.96 -1.21 -0.87
C PHE A 129 2.27 -2.54 -1.07
N LEU A 130 2.76 -3.55 -0.36
CA LEU A 130 2.20 -4.90 -0.35
C LEU A 130 1.84 -5.28 1.09
N ASP A 131 0.57 -5.60 1.34
CA ASP A 131 0.11 -6.26 2.56
C ASP A 131 -0.64 -7.54 2.18
N PRO A 132 0.06 -8.59 1.70
CA PRO A 132 -0.58 -9.83 1.29
C PRO A 132 -1.30 -10.47 2.49
N PRO A 133 -2.46 -11.11 2.30
CA PRO A 133 -3.11 -11.90 3.33
C PRO A 133 -2.14 -12.85 4.04
N TYR A 134 -2.28 -13.03 5.35
CA TYR A 134 -1.33 -13.84 6.13
C TYR A 134 -1.18 -15.28 5.59
N SER A 135 -2.27 -15.88 5.11
CA SER A 135 -2.25 -17.21 4.49
C SER A 135 -1.45 -17.30 3.20
N PHE A 136 -1.19 -16.17 2.52
CA PHE A 136 -0.39 -16.14 1.29
C PHE A 136 1.10 -16.31 1.59
N TRP A 137 1.56 -15.97 2.79
CA TRP A 137 2.93 -16.25 3.20
C TRP A 137 3.20 -17.76 3.33
N GLU A 138 2.18 -18.59 3.55
CA GLU A 138 2.34 -20.05 3.55
C GLU A 138 2.08 -20.68 2.19
N SER A 139 1.08 -20.16 1.46
CA SER A 139 0.59 -20.80 0.24
C SER A 139 1.13 -20.20 -1.07
N LYS A 140 1.65 -18.97 -1.03
CA LYS A 140 1.90 -18.13 -2.21
C LYS A 140 3.17 -17.27 -2.08
N GLU A 141 4.09 -17.63 -1.19
CA GLU A 141 5.31 -16.85 -0.95
C GLU A 141 6.13 -16.64 -2.25
N HIS A 142 6.23 -17.68 -3.08
CA HIS A 142 6.89 -17.58 -4.38
C HIS A 142 6.20 -16.59 -5.33
N GLU A 143 4.87 -16.47 -5.27
CA GLU A 143 4.12 -15.50 -6.07
C GLU A 143 4.36 -14.07 -5.57
N ILE A 144 4.48 -13.87 -4.26
CA ILE A 144 4.85 -12.57 -3.66
C ILE A 144 6.27 -12.18 -4.08
N TYR A 145 7.21 -13.13 -4.06
CA TYR A 145 8.58 -12.90 -4.51
C TYR A 145 8.61 -12.51 -6.00
N ASN A 146 7.97 -13.30 -6.88
CA ASN A 146 7.91 -13.01 -8.31
C ASN A 146 7.24 -11.66 -8.63
N LEU A 147 6.20 -11.29 -7.88
CA LEU A 147 5.57 -9.99 -8.02
C LEU A 147 6.56 -8.85 -7.73
N VAL A 148 7.42 -9.02 -6.72
CA VAL A 148 8.42 -8.02 -6.33
C VAL A 148 9.57 -7.94 -7.34
N GLU A 149 10.03 -9.07 -7.86
CA GLU A 149 10.98 -9.08 -8.99
C GLU A 149 10.40 -8.35 -10.21
N ASN A 150 9.16 -8.65 -10.59
CA ASN A 150 8.47 -7.97 -11.69
C ASN A 150 8.34 -6.45 -11.46
N ILE A 151 8.16 -6.02 -10.20
CA ILE A 151 8.16 -4.59 -9.87
C ILE A 151 9.52 -3.97 -10.18
N PHE A 152 10.62 -4.61 -9.79
CA PHE A 152 11.96 -4.07 -10.04
C PHE A 152 12.33 -4.04 -11.51
N GLU A 153 11.93 -5.06 -12.28
CA GLU A 153 12.14 -5.14 -13.72
C GLU A 153 11.29 -4.15 -14.53
N ALA A 154 10.15 -3.68 -13.98
CA ALA A 154 9.22 -2.84 -14.71
C ALA A 154 9.67 -1.36 -14.75
N GLY A 155 9.92 -0.84 -15.95
CA GLY A 155 10.15 0.60 -16.17
C GLY A 155 11.44 1.15 -15.53
N LEU A 156 11.77 2.40 -15.88
CA LEU A 156 13.01 3.06 -15.45
C LEU A 156 12.85 3.97 -14.23
N ASN A 157 11.65 3.99 -13.63
CA ASN A 157 11.35 4.81 -12.45
C ASN A 157 12.18 4.35 -11.26
N GLN A 158 12.45 5.28 -10.35
CA GLN A 158 12.89 4.97 -9.00
C GLN A 158 11.75 4.26 -8.25
N LYS A 159 12.09 3.22 -7.48
CA LYS A 159 11.10 2.38 -6.81
C LYS A 159 11.41 2.25 -5.34
N ILE A 160 10.35 2.39 -4.55
CA ILE A 160 10.36 2.02 -3.14
C ILE A 160 9.35 0.91 -2.95
N VAL A 161 9.78 -0.23 -2.42
CA VAL A 161 8.91 -1.37 -2.13
C VAL A 161 8.85 -1.55 -0.62
N ILE A 162 7.63 -1.51 -0.08
CA ILE A 162 7.35 -1.78 1.34
C ILE A 162 6.40 -2.96 1.42
N ILE A 163 6.81 -4.02 2.11
CA ILE A 163 6.05 -5.26 2.26
C ILE A 163 5.77 -5.50 3.72
N GLN A 164 4.49 -5.65 4.07
CA GLN A 164 4.05 -6.06 5.39
C GLN A 164 3.98 -7.59 5.46
N SER A 165 4.65 -8.18 6.46
CA SER A 165 4.72 -9.63 6.69
C SER A 165 4.37 -10.02 8.12
N PRO A 166 3.66 -11.15 8.35
CA PRO A 166 3.40 -11.69 9.68
C PRO A 166 4.61 -12.43 10.28
N ARG A 167 5.67 -12.64 9.50
CA ARG A 167 6.90 -13.30 9.95
C ARG A 167 8.13 -12.58 9.44
N LYS A 168 9.25 -12.73 10.15
CA LYS A 168 10.53 -12.18 9.68
C LYS A 168 10.96 -12.98 8.44
N VAL A 169 11.06 -12.31 7.30
CA VAL A 169 11.54 -12.86 6.04
C VAL A 169 12.75 -12.05 5.61
N GLU A 170 13.86 -12.73 5.33
CA GLU A 170 15.11 -12.10 4.92
C GLU A 170 15.25 -12.20 3.41
N TRP A 171 15.01 -11.08 2.73
CA TRP A 171 15.25 -10.93 1.30
C TRP A 171 16.49 -10.09 1.07
N LYS A 172 17.24 -10.45 0.04
CA LYS A 172 18.46 -9.73 -0.34
C LYS A 172 18.11 -8.27 -0.61
N ASP A 173 18.94 -7.36 -0.11
CA ASP A 173 18.81 -5.91 -0.30
C ASP A 173 17.57 -5.27 0.36
N PHE A 174 16.75 -6.01 1.12
CA PHE A 174 15.66 -5.46 1.92
C PHE A 174 16.10 -5.21 3.38
N GLN A 175 15.79 -4.03 3.89
CA GLN A 175 15.85 -3.73 5.32
C GLN A 175 14.60 -4.24 6.03
N ILE A 176 14.73 -4.71 7.27
CA ILE A 176 13.60 -5.21 8.06
C ILE A 176 13.40 -4.34 9.30
N LYS A 177 12.17 -3.86 9.50
CA LYS A 177 11.74 -3.21 10.74
C LYS A 177 10.57 -3.97 11.36
N SER A 178 10.65 -4.27 12.66
CA SER A 178 9.66 -5.10 13.38
C SER A 178 8.83 -4.27 14.34
N TYR A 179 7.51 -4.50 14.35
CA TYR A 179 6.52 -3.84 15.17
C TYR A 179 5.58 -4.89 15.77
N GLY A 180 5.97 -5.46 16.90
CA GLY A 180 5.30 -6.64 17.47
C GLY A 180 5.41 -7.85 16.53
N ASN A 181 4.27 -8.40 16.11
CA ASN A 181 4.20 -9.55 15.20
C ASN A 181 4.11 -9.14 13.71
N THR A 182 4.34 -7.86 13.40
CA THR A 182 4.33 -7.35 12.04
C THR A 182 5.73 -6.88 11.66
N HIS A 183 6.19 -7.28 10.49
CA HIS A 183 7.48 -6.91 9.94
C HIS A 183 7.28 -6.12 8.65
N LEU A 184 8.01 -5.02 8.50
CA LEU A 184 8.10 -4.27 7.26
C LEU A 184 9.43 -4.60 6.59
N LEU A 185 9.37 -5.20 5.41
CA LEU A 185 10.52 -5.32 4.51
C LEU A 185 10.50 -4.08 3.62
N ILE A 186 11.62 -3.35 3.56
CA ILE A 186 11.73 -2.07 2.85
C ILE A 186 12.94 -2.12 1.93
N HIS A 187 12.73 -1.79 0.66
CA HIS A 187 13.79 -1.61 -0.32
C HIS A 187 13.54 -0.30 -1.09
N ALA A 188 14.61 0.43 -1.37
CA ALA A 188 14.60 1.60 -2.24
C ALA A 188 15.81 1.49 -3.16
N ASN A 189 15.61 1.69 -4.47
CA ASN A 189 16.66 1.68 -5.47
C ASN A 189 16.92 3.07 -6.08
#